data_AF-A0AAW3MXN6-F1
#
_entry.id   AF-A0AAW3MXN6-F1
#
_cell.length_a   1.000
_cell.length_b   1.000
_cell.length_c   1.000
_cell.angle_alpha   90.00
_cell.angle_beta   90.00
_cell.angle_gamma   90.00
#
_symmetry.space_group_name_H-M   'P 1'
#
loop_
_entity.id
_entity.type
_entity.pdbx_description
1 polymer ?
#
loop_
_entity_poly.entity_id
_entity_poly.type
_entity_poly.pdbx_seq_one_letter_code
_entity_poly.pdbx_strand_id
1 'polypeptide(L)'
;MNAKVIEWSGAILGLTGSLLLALNLGISGYGFVAFLISNVCWLAFGIKSRAWGLVTMQVGFTATSLMGLYNWFKPALGPILGI
;
A
#
# COMPACT_ATOMS: atom_id res chain seq x y z
N MET A 1 17.96 -7.15 9.96
CA MET A 1 17.05 -6.06 10.35
C MET A 1 16.24 -6.43 11.59
N ASN A 2 16.08 -5.50 12.52
CA ASN A 2 15.30 -5.67 13.75
C ASN A 2 13.79 -5.75 13.43
N ALA A 3 13.07 -6.72 14.00
CA ALA A 3 11.65 -6.93 13.70
C ALA A 3 10.79 -5.71 14.07
N LYS A 4 11.14 -5.03 15.17
CA LYS A 4 10.50 -3.78 15.61
C LYS A 4 10.62 -2.65 14.58
N VAL A 5 11.75 -2.54 13.87
CA VAL A 5 11.93 -1.48 12.86
C VAL A 5 10.97 -1.71 11.70
N ILE A 6 10.84 -2.96 11.24
CA ILE A 6 9.95 -3.33 10.14
C ILE A 6 8.48 -3.09 10.51
N GLU A 7 8.10 -3.45 11.73
CA GLU A 7 6.75 -3.26 12.28
C GLU A 7 6.37 -1.77 12.33
N TRP A 8 7.21 -0.94 12.94
CA TRP A 8 6.96 0.50 13.06
C TRP A 8 7.03 1.23 11.71
N SER A 9 7.94 0.85 10.82
CA SER A 9 7.96 1.37 9.45
C SER A 9 6.68 1.03 8.71
N GLY A 10 6.21 -0.22 8.81
CA GLY A 10 4.93 -0.65 8.23
C GLY A 10 3.75 0.15 8.79
N ALA A 11 3.70 0.37 10.10
CA ALA A 11 2.63 1.13 10.76
C ALA A 11 2.61 2.61 10.34
N ILE A 12 3.75 3.30 10.38
CA ILE A 12 3.85 4.72 10.01
C ILE A 12 3.47 4.91 8.54
N LEU A 13 4.03 4.08 7.64
CA LEU A 13 3.71 4.16 6.21
C LEU A 13 2.23 3.87 5.93
N GLY A 14 1.64 2.92 6.65
CA GLY A 14 0.21 2.59 6.54
C GLY A 14 -0.69 3.74 6.98
N LEU A 15 -0.35 4.41 8.10
CA LEU A 15 -1.05 5.60 8.58
C LEU A 15 -0.88 6.81 7.66
N THR A 16 0.32 7.03 7.12
CA THR A 16 0.56 8.12 6.16
C THR A 16 -0.21 7.87 4.87
N GLY A 17 -0.22 6.62 4.37
CA GLY A 17 -1.00 6.23 3.20
C GLY A 17 -2.50 6.43 3.40
N SER A 18 -3.05 6.00 4.55
CA SER A 18 -4.47 6.18 4.86
C SER A 18 -4.86 7.65 4.97
N LEU A 19 -4.01 8.47 5.59
CA LEU A 19 -4.22 9.91 5.69
C LEU A 19 -4.20 10.59 4.31
N LEU A 20 -3.23 10.25 3.46
CA LEU A 20 -3.15 10.77 2.09
C LEU A 20 -4.39 10.42 1.26
N LEU A 21 -4.91 9.20 1.40
CA LEU A 21 -6.18 8.80 0.75
C LEU A 21 -7.38 9.58 1.32
N ALA A 22 -7.46 9.71 2.65
CA ALA A 22 -8.56 10.38 3.33
C ALA A 22 -8.63 11.89 3.02
N LEU A 23 -7.49 12.53 2.79
CA LEU A 23 -7.41 13.95 2.43
C LEU A 23 -8.02 14.25 1.05
N ASN A 24 -8.20 13.24 0.19
CA ASN A 24 -8.82 13.37 -1.15
C ASN A 24 -8.27 14.55 -1.98
N LEU A 25 -6.96 14.79 -1.89
CA LEU A 25 -6.27 15.84 -2.64
C LEU A 25 -5.84 15.30 -4.02
N GLY A 26 -5.40 16.20 -4.91
CA GLY A 26 -4.79 15.81 -6.19
C GLY A 26 -3.57 14.88 -6.05
N ILE A 27 -3.01 14.73 -4.85
CA ILE A 27 -1.89 13.83 -4.52
C ILE A 27 -2.33 12.50 -3.87
N SER A 28 -3.63 12.26 -3.68
CA SER A 28 -4.11 11.06 -2.96
C SER A 28 -3.71 9.74 -3.61
N GLY A 29 -3.39 9.73 -4.91
CA GLY A 29 -2.81 8.57 -5.60
C GLY A 29 -1.49 8.07 -4.99
N TYR A 30 -0.67 8.99 -4.44
CA TYR A 30 0.58 8.62 -3.77
C TYR A 30 0.35 7.85 -2.47
N GLY A 31 -0.84 7.94 -1.86
CA GLY A 31 -1.15 7.13 -0.68
C GLY A 31 -1.27 5.64 -0.99
N PHE A 32 -1.65 5.25 -2.20
CA PHE A 32 -1.59 3.85 -2.64
C PHE A 32 -0.15 3.34 -2.75
N VAL A 33 0.78 4.21 -3.18
CA VAL A 33 2.22 3.88 -3.21
C VAL A 33 2.75 3.70 -1.79
N ALA A 34 2.38 4.58 -0.85
CA ALA A 34 2.73 4.43 0.56
C ALA A 34 2.17 3.13 1.16
N PHE A 35 0.93 2.75 0.81
CA PHE A 35 0.34 1.47 1.19
C PHE A 35 1.10 0.27 0.61
N LEU A 36 1.56 0.32 -0.64
CA LEU A 36 2.35 -0.78 -1.22
C LEU A 36 3.66 -0.99 -0.46
N ILE A 37 4.37 0.09 -0.12
CA ILE A 37 5.61 0.00 0.67
C ILE A 37 5.30 -0.55 2.07
N SER A 38 4.23 -0.09 2.71
CA SER A 38 3.76 -0.60 4.01
C SER A 38 3.44 -2.10 3.95
N ASN A 39 2.72 -2.54 2.92
CA ASN A 39 2.32 -3.94 2.75
C ASN A 39 3.53 -4.86 2.58
N VAL A 40 4.59 -4.42 1.87
CA VAL A 40 5.85 -5.17 1.76
C VAL A 40 6.54 -5.33 3.12
N CYS A 41 6.60 -4.26 3.93
CA CYS A 41 7.13 -4.35 5.29
C CYS A 41 6.34 -5.33 6.15
N TRP A 42 5.01 -5.26 6.13
CA TRP A 42 4.15 -6.13 6.91
C TRP A 42 4.13 -7.59 6.41
N LEU A 43 4.28 -7.83 5.10
CA LEU A 43 4.47 -9.18 4.55
C LEU A 43 5.78 -9.79 5.08
N ALA A 44 6.88 -9.05 5.02
CA ALA A 44 8.17 -9.50 5.54
C ALA A 44 8.11 -9.79 7.06
N PHE A 45 7.42 -8.94 7.82
CA PHE A 45 7.17 -9.17 9.25
C PHE A 45 6.28 -10.39 9.50
N GLY A 46 5.15 -10.51 8.79
CA GLY A 46 4.19 -11.59 8.95
C GLY A 46 4.78 -12.97 8.64
N ILE A 47 5.60 -13.07 7.59
CA ILE A 47 6.33 -14.30 7.25
C ILE A 47 7.32 -14.66 8.37
N LYS A 48 8.09 -13.68 8.86
CA LYS A 48 9.09 -13.92 9.92
C LYS A 48 8.45 -14.31 11.26
N SER A 49 7.31 -13.73 11.60
CA SER A 49 6.56 -13.99 12.82
C SER A 49 5.57 -15.16 12.70
N ARG A 50 5.52 -15.84 11.54
CA ARG A 50 4.55 -16.90 11.19
C ARG A 50 3.08 -16.48 11.38
N ALA A 51 2.80 -15.19 11.26
CA ALA A 51 1.47 -14.62 11.37
C ALA A 51 0.74 -14.70 10.02
N TRP A 52 0.29 -15.90 9.63
CA TRP A 52 -0.28 -16.13 8.31
C TRP A 52 -1.57 -15.33 8.04
N GLY A 53 -2.39 -15.04 9.05
CA GLY A 53 -3.55 -14.17 8.90
C GLY A 53 -3.17 -12.74 8.46
N LEU A 54 -2.07 -12.21 9.02
CA LEU A 54 -1.52 -10.91 8.64
C LEU A 54 -0.97 -10.94 7.21
N VAL A 55 -0.29 -12.03 6.82
CA VAL A 55 0.21 -12.21 5.45
C VAL A 55 -0.95 -12.20 4.44
N THR A 56 -2.01 -12.97 4.68
CA THR A 56 -3.19 -13.03 3.81
C THR A 56 -3.86 -11.66 3.66
N MET A 57 -4.02 -10.93 4.77
CA MET A 57 -4.56 -9.57 4.77
C MET A 57 -3.71 -8.63 3.90
N GLN A 58 -2.38 -8.68 4.05
CA GLN A 58 -1.50 -7.82 3.27
C GLN A 58 -1.43 -8.18 1.79
N VAL A 59 -1.64 -9.45 1.42
CA VAL A 59 -1.83 -9.81 0.01
C VAL A 59 -3.10 -9.16 -0.55
N GLY A 60 -4.22 -9.23 0.18
CA GLY A 60 -5.47 -8.57 -0.20
C GLY A 60 -5.31 -7.05 -0.34
N PHE A 61 -4.67 -6.42 0.65
CA PHE A 61 -4.39 -4.97 0.62
C PHE A 61 -3.41 -4.56 -0.47
N THR A 62 -2.48 -5.44 -0.86
CA THR A 62 -1.62 -5.20 -2.02
C THR A 62 -2.44 -5.16 -3.30
N ALA A 63 -3.36 -6.13 -3.48
CA ALA A 63 -4.24 -6.15 -4.65
C ALA A 63 -5.14 -4.91 -4.73
N THR A 64 -5.77 -4.51 -3.61
CA THR A 64 -6.62 -3.31 -3.59
C THR A 64 -5.82 -2.03 -3.78
N SER A 65 -4.60 -1.96 -3.25
CA SER A 65 -3.71 -0.79 -3.45
C SER A 65 -3.26 -0.67 -4.90
N LEU A 66 -2.93 -1.78 -5.58
CA LEU A 66 -2.64 -1.80 -7.02
C LEU A 66 -3.84 -1.37 -7.85
N MET A 67 -5.04 -1.86 -7.53
CA MET A 67 -6.28 -1.47 -8.20
C MET A 67 -6.58 0.02 -8.02
N GLY A 68 -6.40 0.54 -6.81
CA GLY A 68 -6.57 1.98 -6.52
C GLY A 68 -5.56 2.84 -7.27
N LEU A 69 -4.28 2.42 -7.31
CA LEU A 69 -3.24 3.09 -8.08
C LEU A 69 -3.55 3.09 -9.58
N TYR A 70 -3.98 1.96 -10.13
CA TYR A 70 -4.39 1.84 -11.54
C TYR A 70 -5.56 2.77 -11.86
N ASN A 71 -6.61 2.78 -11.03
CA ASN A 71 -7.76 3.66 -11.22
C ASN A 71 -7.38 5.14 -11.14
N TRP A 72 -6.40 5.50 -10.31
CA TRP A 72 -5.92 6.87 -10.20
C TRP A 72 -5.11 7.30 -11.43
N PHE A 73 -4.28 6.42 -12.00
CA PHE A 73 -3.53 6.71 -13.23
C PHE A 73 -4.34 6.54 -14.52
N LYS A 74 -5.49 5.86 -14.47
CA LYS A 74 -6.34 5.62 -15.65
C LYS A 74 -6.67 6.88 -16.46
N PRO A 75 -7.03 8.04 -15.87
CA PRO A 75 -7.28 9.27 -16.64
C PRO A 75 -6.05 9.76 -17.40
N ALA A 76 -4.84 9.55 -16.87
CA ALA A 76 -3.59 9.90 -17.52
C ALA A 76 -3.15 8.86 -18.57
N LEU A 77 -3.52 7.58 -18.37
CA LEU A 77 -3.23 6.48 -19.28
C LEU A 77 -4.20 6.36 -20.45
N GLY A 78 -5.42 6.90 -20.36
CA GLY A 78 -6.43 6.84 -21.43
C GLY A 78 -5.93 7.28 -22.81
N PRO A 79 -5.28 8.47 -22.93
CA PRO A 79 -4.69 8.92 -24.18
C PRO A 79 -3.56 8.03 -24.71
N ILE A 80 -2.86 7.29 -23.84
CA ILE A 80 -1.71 6.44 -24.19
C ILE A 80 -2.17 5.03 -24.59
N LEU A 81 -3.21 4.52 -23.93
CA LEU A 81 -3.74 3.16 -24.11
C LEU A 81 -4.93 3.09 -25.08
N GLY A 82 -5.45 4.23 -25.55
CA GLY A 82 -6.57 4.29 -26.50
C GLY A 82 -7.92 3.89 -25.89
N ILE A 83 -8.12 4.16 -24.59
CA ILE A 83 -9.34 3.88 -23.81
C ILE A 83 -9.86 5.11 -23.07
#